data_AF-A0A925UHK1-F1
#
_entry.id   AF-A0A925UHK1-F1
#
_cell.length_a   1.000
_cell.length_b   1.000
_cell.length_c   1.000
_cell.angle_alpha   90.00
_cell.angle_beta   90.00
_cell.angle_gamma   90.00
#
_symmetry.space_group_name_H-M   'P 1'
#
loop_
_entity.id
_entity.type
_entity.pdbx_description
1 polymer ?
#
loop_
_entity_poly.entity_id
_entity_poly.type
_entity_poly.pdbx_seq_one_letter_code
_entity_poly.pdbx_strand_id
1 'polypeptide(L)'
;MSDRLKVLPQYLLPKQALTRYAGWRATRQWGPRTTKLIGGFVAKYGVDMSEAADPDIASYKSFNDFFTRALKPGARPIANADLVCPVDGAIS
;
A
#
# COMPACT_ATOMS: atom_id res chain seq x y z
N MET A 1 14.45 -24.69 -10.23
CA MET A 1 15.13 -24.02 -9.11
C MET A 1 14.24 -24.16 -7.89
N SER A 2 14.65 -24.94 -6.88
CA SER A 2 13.77 -25.39 -5.79
C SER A 2 13.19 -24.21 -5.00
N ASP A 3 11.86 -24.15 -4.83
CA ASP A 3 11.17 -23.08 -4.10
C ASP A 3 11.74 -22.87 -2.70
N ARG A 4 12.30 -23.93 -2.09
CA ARG A 4 13.00 -23.89 -0.79
C ARG A 4 14.11 -22.84 -0.71
N LEU A 5 14.88 -22.63 -1.79
CA LEU A 5 15.95 -21.63 -1.82
C LEU A 5 15.40 -20.19 -1.85
N LYS A 6 14.22 -19.98 -2.46
CA LYS A 6 13.56 -18.67 -2.52
C LYS A 6 12.95 -18.27 -1.18
N VAL A 7 12.50 -19.24 -0.38
CA VAL A 7 11.90 -18.99 0.95
C VAL A 7 12.93 -18.91 2.06
N LEU A 8 14.14 -19.45 1.88
CA LEU A 8 15.18 -19.46 2.92
C LEU A 8 15.46 -18.06 3.51
N PRO A 9 15.58 -16.98 2.72
CA PRO A 9 15.72 -15.64 3.27
C PRO A 9 14.54 -15.25 4.17
N GLN A 10 13.31 -15.63 3.82
CA GLN A 10 12.13 -15.35 4.64
C GLN A 10 12.22 -15.99 6.02
N TYR A 11 12.86 -17.16 6.18
CA TYR A 11 13.05 -17.79 7.49
C TYR A 11 14.13 -17.12 8.34
N LEU A 12 15.16 -16.58 7.70
CA LEU A 12 16.29 -15.96 8.39
C LEU A 12 16.06 -14.48 8.74
N LEU A 13 15.22 -13.79 7.98
CA LEU A 13 14.97 -12.36 8.20
C LEU A 13 14.24 -12.11 9.53
N PRO A 14 14.67 -11.12 10.33
CA PRO A 14 13.98 -10.73 11.56
C PRO A 14 12.71 -9.93 11.23
N LYS A 15 11.65 -10.64 10.80
CA LYS A 15 10.41 -10.05 10.25
C LYS A 15 9.81 -8.96 11.14
N GLN A 16 9.72 -9.20 12.44
CA GLN A 16 9.14 -8.23 13.39
C GLN A 16 9.96 -6.93 13.46
N ALA A 17 11.30 -7.03 13.47
CA ALA A 17 12.16 -5.85 13.50
C ALA A 17 12.04 -5.06 12.19
N LEU A 18 11.97 -5.76 11.05
CA LEU A 18 11.76 -5.13 9.74
C LEU A 18 10.39 -4.44 9.66
N THR A 19 9.32 -5.08 10.12
CA THR A 19 7.97 -4.49 10.14
C THR A 19 7.93 -3.26 11.04
N ARG A 20 8.53 -3.31 12.24
CA ARG A 20 8.60 -2.15 13.15
C ARG A 20 9.38 -1.00 12.53
N TYR A 21 10.53 -1.29 11.90
CA TYR A 21 11.33 -0.29 11.22
C TYR A 21 10.59 0.33 10.03
N ALA A 22 9.94 -0.50 9.21
CA ALA A 22 9.14 -0.05 8.07
C ALA A 22 7.97 0.84 8.54
N GLY A 23 7.24 0.42 9.59
CA GLY A 23 6.17 1.21 10.19
C GLY A 23 6.66 2.55 10.72
N TRP A 24 7.77 2.57 11.47
CA TRP A 24 8.40 3.79 11.97
C TRP A 24 8.83 4.75 10.84
N ARG A 25 9.30 4.22 9.70
CA ARG A 25 9.59 5.06 8.52
C ARG A 25 8.32 5.55 7.86
N ALA A 26 7.32 4.68 7.72
CA ALA A 26 6.09 4.96 6.99
C ALA A 26 5.23 6.02 7.67
N THR A 27 5.28 6.14 9.00
CA THR A 27 4.53 7.15 9.77
C THR A 27 5.24 8.51 9.86
N ARG A 28 6.52 8.59 9.50
CA ARG A 28 7.27 9.85 9.52
C ARG A 28 6.89 10.76 8.36
N GLN A 29 6.87 12.06 8.64
CA GLN A 29 6.57 13.11 7.67
C GLN A 29 7.87 13.77 7.21
N TRP A 30 8.44 13.29 6.11
CA TRP A 30 9.72 13.78 5.56
C TRP A 30 9.56 14.73 4.37
N GLY A 31 8.34 15.25 4.15
CA GLY A 31 8.03 16.18 3.06
C GLY A 31 8.44 15.60 1.68
N PRO A 32 9.32 16.27 0.91
CA PRO A 32 9.68 15.83 -0.44
C PRO A 32 10.22 14.41 -0.54
N ARG A 33 10.86 13.88 0.52
CA ARG A 33 11.34 12.49 0.54
C ARG A 33 10.19 11.49 0.62
N THR A 34 9.13 11.82 1.36
CA THR A 34 7.89 11.03 1.42
C THR A 34 7.24 11.01 0.05
N THR A 35 7.07 12.17 -0.58
CA THR A 35 6.47 12.29 -1.92
C THR A 35 7.25 11.49 -2.97
N LYS A 36 8.59 11.54 -2.93
CA LYS A 36 9.44 10.73 -3.82
C LYS A 36 9.26 9.22 -3.58
N LEU A 37 9.13 8.78 -2.33
CA LEU A 37 8.87 7.39 -1.98
C LEU A 37 7.50 6.93 -2.50
N ILE A 38 6.47 7.74 -2.31
CA ILE A 38 5.11 7.48 -2.81
C ILE A 38 5.12 7.40 -4.34
N GLY A 39 5.71 8.38 -5.03
CA GLY A 39 5.78 8.38 -6.49
C GLY A 39 6.49 7.15 -7.06
N GLY A 40 7.59 6.72 -6.42
CA GLY A 40 8.27 5.47 -6.78
C GLY A 40 7.40 4.22 -6.55
N PHE A 41 6.59 4.22 -5.49
CA PHE A 41 5.64 3.13 -5.22
C PHE A 41 4.51 3.07 -6.26
N VAL A 42 3.91 4.22 -6.58
CA VAL A 42 2.87 4.35 -7.60
C VAL A 42 3.37 3.81 -8.95
N ALA A 43 4.56 4.24 -9.38
CA ALA A 43 5.15 3.80 -10.64
C ALA A 43 5.48 2.30 -10.64
N LYS A 44 6.02 1.77 -9.53
CA LYS A 44 6.42 0.36 -9.43
C LYS A 44 5.23 -0.61 -9.43
N TYR A 45 4.14 -0.24 -8.77
CA TYR A 45 2.99 -1.12 -8.57
C TYR A 45 1.78 -0.76 -9.45
N GLY A 46 1.88 0.27 -10.29
CA GLY A 46 0.79 0.70 -11.16
C GLY A 46 -0.44 1.16 -10.39
N VAL A 47 -0.23 1.89 -9.29
CA VAL A 47 -1.35 2.35 -8.44
C VAL A 47 -2.19 3.38 -9.19
N ASP A 48 -3.48 3.11 -9.38
CA ASP A 48 -4.40 4.06 -9.98
C ASP A 48 -4.76 5.17 -8.97
N MET A 49 -4.21 6.36 -9.20
CA MET A 49 -4.50 7.55 -8.40
C MET A 49 -5.79 8.24 -8.81
N SER A 50 -6.38 7.90 -9.95
CA SER A 50 -7.65 8.48 -10.39
C SER A 50 -8.83 8.02 -9.54
N GLU A 51 -8.71 6.87 -8.87
CA GLU A 51 -9.71 6.37 -7.91
C GLU A 51 -9.56 6.96 -6.50
N ALA A 52 -8.40 7.53 -6.16
CA ALA A 52 -8.18 8.12 -4.86
C ALA A 52 -9.04 9.38 -4.67
N ALA A 53 -9.55 9.58 -3.46
CA ALA A 53 -10.28 10.79 -3.09
C ALA A 53 -9.41 12.05 -3.29
N ASP A 54 -8.11 11.94 -3.01
CA ASP A 54 -7.09 12.92 -3.35
C ASP A 54 -6.04 12.32 -4.31
N PRO A 55 -6.09 12.65 -5.61
CA PRO A 55 -5.14 12.14 -6.59
C PRO A 55 -3.73 12.71 -6.46
N ASP A 56 -3.54 13.85 -5.79
CA ASP A 56 -2.22 14.48 -5.68
C ASP A 56 -1.33 13.75 -4.65
N ILE A 57 -0.29 13.08 -5.13
CA ILE A 57 0.64 12.36 -4.25
C ILE A 57 1.41 13.28 -3.28
N ALA A 58 1.49 14.58 -3.56
CA ALA A 58 2.16 15.55 -2.71
C ALA A 58 1.32 15.97 -1.49
N SER A 59 0.01 15.67 -1.47
CA SER A 59 -0.86 16.01 -0.34
C SER A 59 -0.67 15.09 0.87
N TYR A 60 -0.20 13.87 0.64
CA TYR A 60 0.00 12.87 1.70
C TYR A 60 1.24 13.17 2.55
N LYS A 61 1.03 13.30 3.86
CA LYS A 61 2.10 13.73 4.79
C LYS A 61 3.11 12.62 5.07
N SER A 62 2.67 11.36 4.99
CA SER A 62 3.48 10.18 5.28
C SER A 62 3.17 9.06 4.27
N PHE A 63 4.03 8.04 4.19
CA PHE A 63 3.72 6.91 3.32
C PHE A 63 2.49 6.13 3.83
N ASN A 64 2.30 6.06 5.14
CA ASN A 64 1.16 5.36 5.72
C ASN A 64 -0.17 6.05 5.40
N ASP A 65 -0.16 7.39 5.38
CA ASP A 65 -1.29 8.23 4.97
C ASP A 65 -1.73 7.92 3.53
N PHE A 66 -0.75 7.83 2.61
CA PHE A 66 -0.98 7.35 1.24
C PHE A 66 -1.44 5.88 1.17
N PHE A 67 -0.88 5.01 2.00
CA PHE A 67 -1.18 3.58 1.99
C PHE A 67 -2.63 3.30 2.42
N THR A 68 -3.17 4.13 3.34
CA THR A 68 -4.57 4.09 3.80
C THR A 68 -5.43 5.14 3.11
N ARG A 69 -5.04 5.64 1.93
CA ARG A 69 -5.78 6.69 1.22
C ARG A 69 -7.25 6.30 1.02
N ALA A 70 -8.13 7.28 1.18
CA ALA A 70 -9.54 7.10 0.86
C ALA A 70 -9.73 7.01 -0.65
N LEU A 71 -10.70 6.21 -1.10
CA LEU A 71 -11.18 6.19 -2.47
C LEU A 71 -12.29 7.24 -2.66
N LYS A 72 -12.52 7.64 -3.91
CA LYS A 72 -13.64 8.53 -4.26
C LYS A 72 -14.97 7.92 -3.83
N PRO A 73 -15.92 8.73 -3.32
CA PRO A 73 -17.29 8.29 -3.11
C PRO A 73 -17.86 7.68 -4.40
N GLY A 74 -18.49 6.52 -4.30
CA GLY A 74 -19.07 5.82 -5.44
C GLY A 74 -18.09 5.02 -6.30
N ALA A 75 -16.78 5.04 -6.02
CA ALA A 75 -15.80 4.21 -6.76
C ALA A 75 -16.03 2.70 -6.59
N ARG A 76 -16.70 2.30 -5.49
CA ARG A 76 -17.07 0.92 -5.17
C ARG A 76 -18.55 0.87 -4.78
N PRO A 77 -19.49 0.86 -5.74
CA PRO A 77 -20.90 0.70 -5.42
C PRO A 77 -21.13 -0.66 -4.76
N ILE A 78 -21.85 -0.68 -3.64
CA ILE A 78 -22.18 -1.91 -2.91
C ILE A 78 -23.43 -2.53 -3.54
N ALA A 79 -23.31 -3.78 -3.99
CA ALA A 79 -24.43 -4.52 -4.56
C ALA A 79 -25.48 -4.88 -3.51
N ASN A 80 -26.74 -4.94 -3.92
CA ASN A 80 -27.81 -5.50 -3.10
C ASN A 80 -27.76 -7.03 -3.18
N ALA A 81 -26.97 -7.65 -2.31
CA ALA A 81 -26.74 -9.09 -2.25
C ALA A 81 -26.46 -9.53 -0.80
N ASP A 82 -26.65 -10.82 -0.52
CA ASP A 82 -26.39 -11.39 0.82
C ASP A 82 -24.91 -11.32 1.21
N LEU A 83 -24.01 -11.40 0.22
CA LEU A 83 -22.56 -11.29 0.39
C LEU A 83 -21.97 -10.41 -0.70
N VAL A 84 -21.01 -9.57 -0.31
CA VAL A 84 -20.23 -8.71 -1.22
C VAL A 84 -18.73 -8.90 -0.94
N CYS A 85 -17.90 -8.58 -1.92
CA CYS A 85 -16.46 -8.61 -1.75
C CYS A 85 -16.04 -7.60 -0.66
N PRO A 86 -15.23 -8.01 0.34
CA PRO A 86 -14.88 -7.12 1.45
C PRO A 86 -13.73 -6.17 1.09
N VAL A 87 -12.93 -6.48 0.07
CA VAL A 87 -11.70 -5.76 -0.29
C VAL A 87 -11.45 -5.85 -1.80
N ASP A 88 -10.66 -4.91 -2.31
CA ASP A 88 -10.05 -5.00 -3.63
C ASP A 88 -8.88 -6.00 -3.60
N GLY A 89 -8.85 -6.97 -4.51
CA GLY A 89 -7.80 -7.99 -4.55
C GLY A 89 -8.06 -9.09 -5.57
N ALA A 90 -7.31 -10.18 -5.45
CA ALA A 90 -7.45 -11.39 -6.27
C ALA A 90 -7.74 -12.61 -5.38
N ILE A 91 -8.49 -13.58 -5.90
CA ILE A 91 -8.69 -14.88 -5.25
C ILE A 91 -7.39 -15.67 -5.40
N SER A 92 -6.87 -16.21 -4.29
CA SER A 92 -5.64 -16.99 -4.20
C SER A 92 -5.89 -18.43 -3.81
#